data_AF-A0AAV8V346-F1
#
_entry.id   AF-A0AAV8V346-F1
#
_cell.length_a   1.000
_cell.length_b   1.000
_cell.length_c   1.000
_cell.angle_alpha   90.00
_cell.angle_beta   90.00
_cell.angle_gamma   90.00
#
_symmetry.space_group_name_H-M   'P 1'
#
loop_
_entity.id
_entity.type
_entity.pdbx_description
1 polymer ?
#
loop_
_entity_poly.entity_id
_entity_poly.type
_entity_poly.pdbx_seq_one_letter_code
_entity_poly.pdbx_strand_id
1 'polypeptide(L)'
;MGAFCVPIVVDEDHVPGSEGFSKGGRHWGRNRLSRMQLNRSRPTGSEKAASLVVDKILEMRSYERLIIGIVGAPGSGKTTTARDIKKRLQRKGLKCVPLPMDGFHFYRNQLDLFENPVEAHKRRGAPFTFDAERFISVLSKIRRAKGPVLAPDFNHRKKDPREDAICIDEQAEVVIVEGNYLLLEEHPWSNVRPLLDASIFLDVDLETSMQRVVNRHVEQLGLTREDALMRVNSNDRPNAVLIQNSVSRADFIIKGKRIFENKFDKGNC
;
A
#
# COMPACT_ATOMS: atom_id res chain seq x y z
N MET A 1 -15.55 26.26 -0.42
CA MET A 1 -14.90 26.09 0.89
C MET A 1 -14.98 24.63 1.27
N GLY A 2 -13.94 23.85 0.97
CA GLY A 2 -13.89 22.43 1.30
C GLY A 2 -13.56 22.24 2.77
N ALA A 3 -14.35 21.42 3.47
CA ALA A 3 -13.98 20.99 4.81
C ALA A 3 -12.64 20.25 4.71
N PHE A 4 -11.60 20.75 5.40
CA PHE A 4 -10.37 20.00 5.60
C PHE A 4 -10.72 18.80 6.47
N CYS A 5 -10.98 17.65 5.85
CA CYS A 5 -11.17 16.41 6.57
C CYS A 5 -9.80 16.03 7.14
N VAL A 6 -9.64 16.16 8.45
CA VAL A 6 -8.41 15.76 9.14
C VAL A 6 -8.27 14.23 8.97
N PRO A 7 -7.10 13.72 8.54
CA PRO A 7 -6.90 12.29 8.38
C PRO A 7 -7.17 11.53 9.69
N ILE A 8 -7.79 10.36 9.58
CA ILE A 8 -7.98 9.48 10.74
C ILE A 8 -6.65 8.78 11.02
N VAL A 9 -6.02 9.12 12.15
CA VAL A 9 -4.77 8.49 12.58
C VAL A 9 -5.08 7.20 13.34
N VAL A 10 -4.47 6.12 12.88
CA VAL A 10 -4.50 4.82 13.55
C VAL A 10 -3.09 4.51 14.05
N ASP A 11 -2.92 4.59 15.37
CA ASP A 11 -1.65 4.30 16.03
C ASP A 11 -1.54 2.79 16.35
N GLU A 12 -0.38 2.21 16.08
CA GLU A 12 -0.06 0.83 16.48
C GLU A 12 -0.01 0.68 18.02
N ASP A 13 0.32 1.76 18.74
CA ASP A 13 0.64 1.75 20.17
C ASP A 13 -0.48 2.30 21.08
N HIS A 14 -1.54 2.92 20.54
CA HIS A 14 -2.61 3.53 21.34
C HIS A 14 -4.01 3.25 20.79
N VAL A 15 -4.83 2.53 21.57
CA VAL A 15 -6.25 2.22 21.27
C VAL A 15 -7.10 2.62 22.49
N PRO A 16 -8.21 3.37 22.33
CA PRO A 16 -9.14 3.62 23.43
C PRO A 16 -9.73 2.30 23.93
N GLY A 17 -9.48 1.99 25.20
CA GLY A 17 -9.96 0.78 25.86
C GLY A 17 -11.43 0.92 26.25
N SER A 18 -12.18 -0.15 25.97
CA SER A 18 -13.51 -0.44 26.50
C SER A 18 -13.59 -0.23 28.03
N GLU A 19 -14.28 0.82 28.49
CA GLU A 19 -14.68 0.94 29.88
C GLU A 19 -15.89 0.04 30.18
N GLY A 20 -15.59 -1.01 30.96
CA GLY A 20 -16.43 -1.61 32.01
C GLY A 20 -17.93 -1.75 31.82
N PHE A 21 -18.37 -2.94 31.39
CA PHE A 21 -19.61 -3.52 31.93
C PHE A 21 -19.28 -4.50 33.05
N SER A 22 -19.64 -4.08 34.27
CA SER A 22 -19.46 -4.79 35.53
C SER A 22 -20.32 -6.06 35.59
N LYS A 23 -19.74 -7.09 36.20
CA LYS A 23 -20.26 -8.46 36.36
C LYS A 23 -21.55 -8.51 37.21
N GLY A 24 -22.52 -9.30 36.76
CA GLY A 24 -23.58 -9.91 37.58
C GLY A 24 -23.53 -11.44 37.43
N GLY A 25 -23.39 -12.17 38.53
CA GLY A 25 -23.06 -13.60 38.54
C GLY A 25 -24.25 -14.55 38.31
N ARG A 26 -23.93 -15.81 37.99
CA ARG A 26 -24.22 -17.00 38.83
C ARG A 26 -23.74 -18.29 38.16
N HIS A 27 -23.42 -19.23 39.05
CA HIS A 27 -22.80 -20.54 38.91
C HIS A 27 -23.68 -21.58 38.18
N TRP A 28 -23.13 -22.45 37.32
CA TRP A 28 -23.61 -23.83 37.07
C TRP A 28 -22.57 -24.70 36.34
N GLY A 29 -22.33 -25.91 36.87
CA GLY A 29 -22.19 -27.16 36.09
C GLY A 29 -20.84 -27.49 35.43
N ARG A 30 -20.12 -28.45 36.01
CA ARG A 30 -19.04 -29.20 35.33
C ARG A 30 -19.62 -29.93 34.11
N ASN A 31 -19.11 -29.64 32.91
CA ASN A 31 -19.07 -30.60 31.82
C ASN A 31 -17.75 -30.48 31.07
N ARG A 32 -17.05 -31.62 31.02
CA ARG A 32 -15.70 -31.80 30.49
C ARG A 32 -15.80 -31.94 28.97
N LEU A 33 -15.86 -30.82 28.27
CA LEU A 33 -15.57 -30.76 26.84
C LEU A 33 -14.18 -30.14 26.67
N SER A 34 -13.30 -30.90 26.04
CA SER A 34 -11.95 -30.53 25.62
C SER A 34 -12.02 -29.27 24.75
N ARG A 35 -11.93 -28.11 25.41
CA ARG A 35 -11.69 -26.82 24.78
C ARG A 35 -10.25 -26.86 24.28
N MET A 36 -10.06 -27.31 23.05
CA MET A 36 -8.95 -26.84 22.21
C MET A 36 -9.11 -25.31 22.16
N GLN A 37 -8.56 -24.63 23.16
CA GLN A 37 -8.31 -23.20 23.11
C GLN A 37 -7.28 -23.03 21.99
N LEU A 38 -7.77 -22.81 20.78
CA LEU A 38 -7.00 -22.16 19.72
C LEU A 38 -6.39 -20.93 20.38
N ASN A 39 -5.10 -21.02 20.66
CA ASN A 39 -4.29 -19.98 21.25
C ASN A 39 -4.19 -18.85 20.21
N ARG A 40 -5.27 -18.08 20.05
CA ARG A 40 -5.28 -16.91 19.18
C ARG A 40 -4.49 -15.84 19.91
N SER A 41 -3.23 -15.67 19.49
CA SER A 41 -2.38 -14.55 19.86
C SER A 41 -3.20 -13.25 19.80
N ARG A 42 -3.04 -12.36 20.78
CA ARG A 42 -3.64 -11.02 20.70
C ARG A 42 -3.15 -10.33 19.43
N PRO A 43 -4.03 -9.69 18.64
CA PRO A 43 -3.61 -9.05 17.42
C PRO A 43 -2.64 -7.90 17.70
N THR A 44 -1.61 -7.77 16.87
CA THR A 44 -0.63 -6.66 16.93
C THR A 44 -1.32 -5.31 16.63
N GLY A 45 -0.65 -4.21 16.92
CA GLY A 45 -1.10 -2.87 16.50
C GLY A 45 -1.39 -2.80 14.99
N SER A 46 -0.49 -3.37 14.18
CA SER A 46 -0.63 -3.42 12.72
C SER A 46 -1.84 -4.24 12.26
N GLU A 47 -2.14 -5.37 12.92
CA GLU A 47 -3.30 -6.19 12.63
C GLU A 47 -4.62 -5.49 12.98
N LYS A 48 -4.63 -4.66 14.03
CA LYS A 48 -5.79 -3.83 14.39
C LYS A 48 -6.00 -2.70 13.39
N ALA A 49 -4.92 -2.02 12.98
CA ALA A 49 -5.01 -0.94 11.99
C ALA A 49 -5.55 -1.43 10.64
N ALA A 50 -5.04 -2.56 10.14
CA ALA A 50 -5.56 -3.19 8.94
C ALA A 50 -7.03 -3.62 9.08
N SER A 51 -7.46 -4.04 10.28
CA SER A 51 -8.86 -4.40 10.52
C SER A 51 -9.78 -3.19 10.50
N LEU A 52 -9.40 -2.07 11.12
CA LEU A 52 -10.17 -0.82 11.08
C LEU A 52 -10.35 -0.31 9.65
N VAL A 53 -9.28 -0.33 8.85
CA VAL A 53 -9.36 0.03 7.43
C VAL A 53 -10.32 -0.88 6.67
N VAL A 54 -10.27 -2.19 6.92
CA VAL A 54 -11.20 -3.15 6.28
C VAL A 54 -12.63 -2.86 6.68
N ASP A 55 -12.91 -2.62 7.96
CA ASP A 55 -14.25 -2.29 8.43
C ASP A 55 -14.77 -0.99 7.78
N LYS A 56 -13.91 0.03 7.63
CA LYS A 56 -14.26 1.26 6.90
C LYS A 56 -14.52 1.04 5.42
N ILE A 57 -13.73 0.20 4.75
CA ILE A 57 -14.00 -0.19 3.35
C ILE A 57 -15.36 -0.90 3.22
N LEU A 58 -15.71 -1.75 4.19
CA LEU A 58 -17.01 -2.42 4.21
C LEU A 58 -18.17 -1.46 4.48
N GLU A 59 -17.97 -0.43 5.32
CA GLU A 59 -18.96 0.64 5.53
C GLU A 59 -19.18 1.50 4.28
N MET A 60 -18.14 1.73 3.47
CA MET A 60 -18.22 2.46 2.20
C MET A 60 -18.86 1.66 1.07
N ARG A 61 -19.16 0.38 1.30
CA ARG A 61 -19.66 -0.51 0.26
C ARG A 61 -20.98 0.01 -0.29
N SER A 62 -20.98 0.29 -1.58
CA SER A 62 -22.18 0.52 -2.38
C SER A 62 -22.33 -0.60 -3.41
N TYR A 63 -23.27 -0.45 -4.34
CA TYR A 63 -23.36 -1.32 -5.52
C TYR A 63 -22.25 -1.06 -6.56
N GLU A 64 -21.41 -0.04 -6.34
CA GLU A 64 -20.32 0.33 -7.22
C GLU A 64 -18.97 -0.22 -6.72
N ARG A 65 -18.04 -0.39 -7.67
CA ARG A 65 -16.65 -0.80 -7.40
C ARG A 65 -15.91 0.30 -6.63
N LEU A 66 -15.22 -0.11 -5.56
CA LEU A 66 -14.34 0.77 -4.78
C LEU A 66 -12.90 0.71 -5.30
N ILE A 67 -12.22 1.86 -5.32
CA ILE A 67 -10.80 2.03 -5.62
C ILE A 67 -10.11 2.58 -4.37
N ILE A 68 -9.28 1.77 -3.74
CA ILE A 68 -8.63 2.09 -2.46
C ILE A 68 -7.13 2.28 -2.69
N GLY A 69 -6.62 3.47 -2.38
CA GLY A 69 -5.19 3.79 -2.49
C GLY A 69 -4.39 3.43 -1.25
N ILE A 70 -3.24 2.80 -1.41
CA ILE A 70 -2.25 2.56 -0.35
C ILE A 70 -0.95 3.26 -0.73
N VAL A 71 -0.52 4.19 0.12
CA VAL A 71 0.47 5.22 -0.19
C VAL A 71 1.56 5.22 0.87
N GLY A 72 2.77 5.60 0.50
CA GLY A 72 3.89 5.70 1.41
C GLY A 72 5.23 5.57 0.68
N ALA A 73 6.31 5.91 1.38
CA ALA A 73 7.66 5.90 0.83
C ALA A 73 8.12 4.50 0.35
N PRO A 74 9.15 4.42 -0.52
CA PRO A 74 9.92 3.19 -0.69
C PRO A 74 10.34 2.60 0.66
N GLY A 75 10.14 1.30 0.87
CA GLY A 75 10.47 0.64 2.15
C GLY A 75 9.42 0.77 3.27
N SER A 76 8.30 1.48 3.04
CA SER A 76 7.24 1.63 4.06
C SER A 76 6.39 0.37 4.29
N GLY A 77 6.39 -0.57 3.33
CA GLY A 77 5.62 -1.82 3.43
C GLY A 77 4.28 -1.84 2.69
N LYS A 78 4.01 -0.87 1.80
CA LYS A 78 2.76 -0.77 0.99
C LYS A 78 2.27 -2.11 0.44
N THR A 79 3.12 -2.82 -0.31
CA THR A 79 2.75 -4.08 -0.95
C THR A 79 2.38 -5.15 0.08
N THR A 80 3.02 -5.17 1.25
CA THR A 80 2.67 -6.11 2.32
C THR A 80 1.32 -5.76 2.95
N THR A 81 1.08 -4.49 3.25
CA THR A 81 -0.21 -4.01 3.77
C THR A 81 -1.34 -4.25 2.76
N ALA A 82 -1.10 -3.97 1.47
CA ALA A 82 -2.06 -4.25 0.39
C ALA A 82 -2.45 -5.72 0.32
N ARG A 83 -1.47 -6.63 0.46
CA ARG A 83 -1.74 -8.08 0.51
C ARG A 83 -2.54 -8.48 1.75
N ASP A 84 -2.27 -7.88 2.91
CA ASP A 84 -3.02 -8.21 4.13
C ASP A 84 -4.47 -7.72 4.06
N ILE A 85 -4.68 -6.46 3.65
CA ILE A 85 -6.03 -5.88 3.43
C ILE A 85 -6.79 -6.72 2.40
N LYS A 86 -6.17 -7.07 1.27
CA LYS A 86 -6.75 -7.97 0.27
C LYS A 86 -7.21 -9.28 0.89
N LYS A 87 -6.34 -9.96 1.64
CA LYS A 87 -6.67 -11.25 2.29
C LYS A 87 -7.84 -11.10 3.27
N ARG A 88 -7.91 -10.00 4.02
CA ARG A 88 -9.00 -9.74 4.98
C ARG A 88 -10.33 -9.50 4.26
N LEU A 89 -10.36 -8.70 3.20
CA LEU A 89 -11.56 -8.46 2.39
C LEU A 89 -12.04 -9.75 1.70
N GLN A 90 -11.12 -10.56 1.17
CA GLN A 90 -11.46 -11.85 0.57
C GLN A 90 -12.09 -12.83 1.59
N ARG A 91 -11.63 -12.84 2.85
CA ARG A 91 -12.27 -13.62 3.92
C ARG A 91 -13.69 -13.14 4.26
N LYS A 92 -14.03 -11.90 3.89
CA LYS A 92 -15.38 -11.33 4.01
C LYS A 92 -16.23 -11.56 2.76
N GLY A 93 -15.70 -12.28 1.76
CA GLY A 93 -16.41 -12.64 0.53
C GLY A 93 -16.23 -11.67 -0.62
N LEU A 94 -15.40 -10.63 -0.48
CA LEU A 94 -15.21 -9.64 -1.55
C LEU A 94 -14.15 -10.08 -2.55
N LYS A 95 -14.41 -9.84 -3.84
CA LYS A 95 -13.39 -10.01 -4.88
C LYS A 95 -12.52 -8.75 -4.97
N CYS A 96 -11.24 -8.92 -4.66
CA CYS A 96 -10.27 -7.83 -4.64
C CYS A 96 -9.13 -8.04 -5.63
N VAL A 97 -8.81 -7.01 -6.42
CA VAL A 97 -7.71 -7.04 -7.39
C VAL A 97 -6.66 -5.99 -7.03
N PRO A 98 -5.38 -6.36 -6.85
CA PRO A 98 -4.31 -5.39 -6.65
C PRO A 98 -3.91 -4.75 -7.97
N LEU A 99 -3.61 -3.45 -7.94
CA LEU A 99 -3.07 -2.69 -9.06
C LEU A 99 -1.84 -1.90 -8.57
N PRO A 100 -0.63 -2.47 -8.69
CA PRO A 100 0.59 -1.78 -8.33
C PRO A 100 0.92 -0.70 -9.36
N MET A 101 1.23 0.50 -8.87
CA MET A 101 1.66 1.63 -9.69
C MET A 101 2.97 1.34 -10.46
N ASP A 102 3.80 0.41 -9.96
CA ASP A 102 5.06 0.02 -10.60
C ASP A 102 4.86 -0.49 -12.05
N GLY A 103 3.69 -1.03 -12.40
CA GLY A 103 3.38 -1.42 -13.78
C GLY A 103 3.35 -0.23 -14.76
N PHE A 104 3.31 1.00 -14.27
CA PHE A 104 3.21 2.23 -15.06
C PHE A 104 4.52 3.01 -15.13
N HIS A 105 5.67 2.38 -14.83
CA HIS A 105 6.95 2.97 -15.21
C HIS A 105 6.98 3.17 -16.73
N PHE A 106 7.63 4.25 -17.19
CA PHE A 106 8.06 4.26 -18.58
C PHE A 106 9.02 3.09 -18.83
N TYR A 107 8.92 2.54 -20.04
CA TYR A 107 9.84 1.52 -20.50
C TYR A 107 11.26 2.06 -20.55
N ARG A 108 12.25 1.19 -20.36
CA ARG A 108 13.67 1.61 -20.42
C ARG A 108 14.01 2.31 -21.74
N ASN A 109 13.50 1.78 -22.85
CA ASN A 109 13.70 2.37 -24.17
C ASN A 109 12.96 3.70 -24.37
N GLN A 110 11.90 3.97 -23.62
CA GLN A 110 11.24 5.28 -23.62
C GLN A 110 12.05 6.29 -22.82
N LEU A 111 12.66 5.88 -21.70
CA LEU A 111 13.58 6.75 -20.94
C LEU A 111 14.79 7.18 -21.78
N ASP A 112 15.22 6.35 -22.75
CA ASP A 112 16.29 6.70 -23.71
C ASP A 112 15.92 7.88 -24.63
N LEU A 113 14.63 8.20 -24.74
CA LEU A 113 14.10 9.30 -25.57
C LEU A 113 13.88 10.59 -24.78
N PHE A 114 14.15 10.61 -23.48
CA PHE A 114 13.97 11.79 -22.65
C PHE A 114 15.05 12.83 -22.95
N GLU A 115 14.82 14.09 -22.59
CA GLU A 115 15.80 15.16 -22.78
C GLU A 115 17.15 14.84 -22.11
N ASN A 116 17.11 14.20 -20.94
CA ASN A 116 18.29 13.69 -20.25
C ASN A 116 18.11 12.20 -19.87
N PRO A 117 18.47 11.26 -20.77
CA PRO A 117 18.33 9.83 -20.52
C PRO A 117 19.15 9.32 -19.33
N VAL A 118 20.35 9.88 -19.14
CA VAL A 118 21.25 9.46 -18.04
C VAL A 118 20.59 9.75 -16.69
N GLU A 119 20.05 10.96 -16.52
CA GLU A 119 19.32 11.32 -15.29
C GLU A 119 18.02 10.51 -15.18
N ALA A 120 17.28 10.30 -16.27
CA ALA A 120 16.05 9.51 -16.25
C ALA A 120 16.28 8.07 -15.76
N HIS A 121 17.35 7.40 -16.20
CA HIS A 121 17.73 6.07 -15.70
C HIS A 121 18.24 6.11 -14.27
N LYS A 122 19.04 7.12 -13.91
CA LYS A 122 19.58 7.30 -12.54
C LYS A 122 18.46 7.54 -11.52
N ARG A 123 17.45 8.31 -11.91
CA ARG A 123 16.30 8.68 -11.11
C ARG A 123 15.10 7.76 -11.30
N ARG A 124 15.26 6.61 -11.94
CA ARG A 124 14.15 5.69 -12.15
C ARG A 124 13.50 5.33 -10.81
N GLY A 125 12.17 5.48 -10.77
CA GLY A 125 11.37 5.45 -9.55
C GLY A 125 10.96 6.83 -9.05
N ALA A 126 11.50 7.93 -9.58
CA ALA A 126 11.02 9.30 -9.37
C ALA A 126 9.72 9.58 -10.15
N PRO A 127 8.89 10.56 -9.76
CA PRO A 127 7.57 10.78 -10.35
C PRO A 127 7.56 10.91 -11.88
N PHE A 128 8.53 11.62 -12.45
CA PHE A 128 8.62 11.86 -13.90
C PHE A 128 9.02 10.62 -14.71
N THR A 129 9.44 9.53 -14.05
CA THR A 129 9.84 8.27 -14.72
C THR A 129 8.68 7.26 -14.85
N PHE A 130 7.46 7.69 -14.53
CA PHE A 130 6.23 6.94 -14.69
C PHE A 130 5.31 7.63 -15.70
N ASP A 131 4.57 6.82 -16.46
CA ASP A 131 3.50 7.27 -17.34
C ASP A 131 2.22 7.53 -16.51
N ALA A 132 2.22 8.69 -15.85
CA ALA A 132 1.15 9.09 -14.95
C ALA A 132 -0.19 9.28 -15.69
N GLU A 133 -0.17 9.81 -16.91
CA GLU A 133 -1.37 10.00 -17.74
C GLU A 133 -2.02 8.66 -18.07
N ARG A 134 -1.21 7.66 -18.45
CA ARG A 134 -1.70 6.29 -18.67
C ARG A 134 -2.27 5.68 -17.40
N PHE A 135 -1.63 5.89 -16.26
CA PHE A 135 -2.12 5.42 -14.97
C PHE A 135 -3.50 6.01 -14.62
N ILE A 136 -3.65 7.33 -14.74
CA ILE A 136 -4.91 8.06 -14.54
C ILE A 136 -6.00 7.58 -15.50
N SER A 137 -5.63 7.34 -16.77
CA SER A 137 -6.54 6.81 -17.79
C SER A 137 -7.05 5.42 -17.42
N VAL A 138 -6.17 4.52 -16.93
CA VAL A 138 -6.57 3.17 -16.48
C VAL A 138 -7.47 3.23 -15.25
N LEU A 139 -7.15 4.04 -14.24
CA LEU A 139 -8.02 4.23 -13.07
C LEU A 139 -9.41 4.78 -13.47
N SER A 140 -9.44 5.75 -14.37
CA SER A 140 -10.69 6.31 -14.91
C SER A 140 -11.51 5.30 -15.71
N LYS A 141 -10.85 4.36 -16.40
CA LYS A 141 -11.52 3.24 -17.09
C LYS A 141 -12.07 2.25 -16.08
N ILE A 142 -11.29 1.84 -15.07
CA ILE A 142 -11.73 0.92 -14.01
C ILE A 142 -13.01 1.42 -13.33
N ARG A 143 -13.13 2.72 -13.09
CA ARG A 143 -14.31 3.33 -12.47
C ARG A 143 -15.59 3.16 -13.31
N ARG A 144 -15.48 3.26 -14.64
CA ARG A 144 -16.64 3.36 -15.57
C ARG A 144 -16.91 2.09 -16.36
N ALA A 145 -15.95 1.17 -16.41
CA ALA A 145 -16.02 0.01 -17.28
C ALA A 145 -17.11 -0.96 -16.84
N LYS A 146 -17.96 -1.32 -17.80
CA LYS A 146 -18.93 -2.43 -17.71
C LYS A 146 -18.35 -3.76 -18.18
N GLY A 147 -17.03 -3.82 -18.40
CA GLY A 147 -16.28 -4.96 -18.93
C GLY A 147 -14.90 -5.06 -18.30
N PRO A 148 -14.12 -6.10 -18.62
CA PRO A 148 -12.78 -6.26 -18.06
C PRO A 148 -11.83 -5.14 -18.51
N VAL A 149 -11.03 -4.66 -17.57
CA VAL A 149 -9.93 -3.72 -17.84
C VAL A 149 -8.61 -4.44 -17.61
N LEU A 150 -7.76 -4.43 -18.64
CA LEU A 150 -6.40 -4.94 -18.55
C LEU A 150 -5.45 -3.82 -18.12
N ALA A 151 -4.49 -4.16 -17.27
CA ALA A 151 -3.50 -3.24 -16.76
C ALA A 151 -2.11 -3.90 -16.71
N PRO A 152 -1.04 -3.10 -16.83
CA PRO A 152 0.32 -3.61 -16.71
C PRO A 152 0.66 -3.95 -15.26
N ASP A 153 1.58 -4.89 -15.11
CA ASP A 153 2.30 -5.21 -13.87
C ASP A 153 3.79 -4.92 -14.08
N PHE A 154 4.61 -4.98 -13.03
CA PHE A 154 6.06 -4.79 -13.16
C PHE A 154 6.83 -6.11 -13.13
N ASN A 155 7.67 -6.33 -14.14
CA ASN A 155 8.55 -7.50 -14.17
C ASN A 155 9.88 -7.15 -13.51
N HIS A 156 10.05 -7.50 -12.23
CA HIS A 156 11.29 -7.23 -11.48
C HIS A 156 12.55 -7.94 -12.04
N ARG A 157 12.40 -9.03 -12.81
CA ARG A 157 13.54 -9.68 -13.48
C ARG A 157 14.01 -8.88 -14.69
N LYS A 158 13.08 -8.45 -15.54
CA LYS A 158 13.36 -7.61 -16.72
C LYS A 158 13.61 -6.14 -16.36
N LYS A 159 13.17 -5.73 -15.16
CA LYS A 159 13.12 -4.34 -14.69
C LYS A 159 12.34 -3.48 -15.69
N ASP A 160 11.17 -3.93 -16.12
CA ASP A 160 10.29 -3.20 -17.03
C ASP A 160 8.82 -3.61 -16.88
N PRO A 161 7.86 -2.79 -17.34
CA PRO A 161 6.45 -3.17 -17.38
C PRO A 161 6.20 -4.47 -18.16
N ARG A 162 5.17 -5.18 -17.74
CA ARG A 162 4.59 -6.34 -18.41
C ARG A 162 3.12 -6.03 -18.67
N GLU A 163 2.80 -5.83 -19.95
CA GLU A 163 1.44 -5.52 -20.39
C GLU A 163 0.45 -6.64 -20.09
N ASP A 164 -0.82 -6.24 -19.94
CA ASP A 164 -1.98 -7.13 -19.80
C ASP A 164 -1.86 -8.20 -18.70
N ALA A 165 -1.02 -7.94 -17.70
CA ALA A 165 -0.69 -8.88 -16.64
C ALA A 165 -1.76 -8.91 -15.53
N ILE A 166 -2.56 -7.87 -15.42
CA ILE A 166 -3.62 -7.73 -14.42
C ILE A 166 -4.95 -7.57 -15.14
N CYS A 167 -5.91 -8.43 -14.82
CA CYS A 167 -7.28 -8.32 -15.29
C CYS A 167 -8.19 -7.89 -14.13
N ILE A 168 -8.86 -6.75 -14.32
CA ILE A 168 -9.87 -6.22 -13.40
C ILE A 168 -11.23 -6.45 -14.08
N ASP A 169 -11.85 -7.57 -13.76
CA ASP A 169 -13.15 -7.93 -14.32
C ASP A 169 -14.33 -7.28 -13.58
N GLU A 170 -15.53 -7.42 -14.16
CA GLU A 170 -16.78 -6.84 -13.65
C GLU A 170 -17.13 -7.26 -12.22
N GLN A 171 -16.66 -8.43 -11.77
CA GLN A 171 -16.93 -8.92 -10.42
C GLN A 171 -15.98 -8.33 -9.38
N ALA A 172 -14.90 -7.63 -9.79
CA ALA A 172 -13.98 -7.01 -8.86
C ALA A 172 -14.67 -5.86 -8.12
N GLU A 173 -15.04 -6.11 -6.87
CA GLU A 173 -15.72 -5.14 -6.00
C GLU A 173 -14.74 -4.11 -5.42
N VAL A 174 -13.48 -4.50 -5.22
CA VAL A 174 -12.44 -3.62 -4.67
C VAL A 174 -11.17 -3.71 -5.51
N VAL A 175 -10.67 -2.57 -5.97
CA VAL A 175 -9.35 -2.44 -6.58
C VAL A 175 -8.42 -1.77 -5.58
N ILE A 176 -7.38 -2.48 -5.16
CA ILE A 176 -6.38 -1.96 -4.22
C ILE A 176 -5.21 -1.43 -5.03
N VAL A 177 -5.11 -0.11 -5.11
CA VAL A 177 -4.07 0.59 -5.84
C VAL A 177 -2.95 0.92 -4.87
N GLU A 178 -1.74 0.43 -5.12
CA GLU A 178 -0.59 0.73 -4.24
C GLU A 178 0.49 1.47 -5.03
N GLY A 179 1.02 2.54 -4.45
CA GLY A 179 1.98 3.39 -5.15
C GLY A 179 2.56 4.51 -4.29
N ASN A 180 3.67 5.07 -4.76
CA ASN A 180 4.36 6.15 -4.07
C ASN A 180 3.60 7.48 -4.22
N TYR A 181 3.08 7.77 -5.41
CA TYR A 181 2.71 9.13 -5.81
C TYR A 181 1.20 9.39 -5.92
N LEU A 182 0.37 8.49 -5.35
CA LEU A 182 -1.09 8.57 -5.48
C LEU A 182 -1.71 9.84 -4.87
N LEU A 183 -0.96 10.54 -4.00
CA LEU A 183 -1.40 11.74 -3.28
C LEU A 183 -0.55 12.98 -3.60
N LEU A 184 0.31 12.97 -4.62
CA LEU A 184 1.06 14.18 -4.98
C LEU A 184 0.15 15.27 -5.53
N GLU A 185 0.40 16.53 -5.16
CA GLU A 185 -0.36 17.70 -5.63
C GLU A 185 0.08 18.22 -7.00
N GLU A 186 1.26 17.81 -7.44
CA GLU A 186 1.81 18.20 -8.72
C GLU A 186 1.05 17.51 -9.87
N HIS A 187 0.75 18.25 -10.93
CA HIS A 187 0.18 17.69 -12.15
C HIS A 187 1.21 16.76 -12.83
N PRO A 188 0.79 15.62 -13.42
CA PRO A 188 -0.58 15.11 -13.51
C PRO A 188 -1.04 14.29 -12.29
N TRP A 189 -0.16 13.97 -11.34
CA TRP A 189 -0.46 13.10 -10.19
C TRP A 189 -1.62 13.58 -9.32
N SER A 190 -1.86 14.89 -9.25
CA SER A 190 -3.01 15.46 -8.55
C SER A 190 -4.37 14.92 -8.99
N ASN A 191 -4.47 14.44 -10.24
CA ASN A 191 -5.68 13.83 -10.79
C ASN A 191 -5.93 12.40 -10.27
N VAL A 192 -5.00 11.78 -9.55
CA VAL A 192 -5.18 10.43 -9.00
C VAL A 192 -6.09 10.44 -7.77
N ARG A 193 -5.89 11.35 -6.82
CA ARG A 193 -6.65 11.37 -5.55
C ARG A 193 -8.18 11.42 -5.74
N PRO A 194 -8.74 12.22 -6.66
CA PRO A 194 -10.19 12.22 -6.93
C PRO A 194 -10.73 10.89 -7.48
N LEU A 195 -9.86 10.01 -8.01
CA LEU A 195 -10.24 8.69 -8.52
C LEU A 195 -10.24 7.60 -7.43
N LEU A 196 -9.85 7.93 -6.21
CA LEU A 196 -9.83 7.02 -5.06
C LEU A 196 -11.02 7.29 -4.13
N ASP A 197 -11.71 6.23 -3.73
CA ASP A 197 -12.79 6.32 -2.73
C ASP A 197 -12.23 6.50 -1.32
N ALA A 198 -11.09 5.89 -1.05
CA ALA A 198 -10.30 6.12 0.15
C ALA A 198 -8.81 5.96 -0.13
N SER A 199 -8.01 6.62 0.69
CA SER A 199 -6.56 6.62 0.63
C SER A 199 -5.97 6.37 2.02
N ILE A 200 -5.02 5.46 2.08
CA ILE A 200 -4.34 5.03 3.31
C ILE A 200 -2.87 5.36 3.16
N PHE A 201 -2.36 6.23 4.02
CA PHE A 201 -0.94 6.58 4.07
C PHE A 201 -0.23 5.76 5.14
N LEU A 202 0.84 5.08 4.77
CA LEU A 202 1.73 4.38 5.69
C LEU A 202 2.80 5.36 6.17
N ASP A 203 2.58 5.93 7.36
CA ASP A 203 3.46 6.88 8.01
C ASP A 203 4.52 6.10 8.82
N VAL A 204 5.59 5.76 8.10
CA VAL A 204 6.77 5.09 8.64
C VAL A 204 7.90 6.12 8.70
N ASP A 205 8.64 6.10 9.80
CA ASP A 205 9.86 6.89 9.98
C ASP A 205 10.77 6.80 8.73
N LEU A 206 11.26 7.96 8.28
CA LEU A 206 12.00 8.08 7.04
C LEU A 206 13.27 7.23 7.08
N GLU A 207 14.03 7.31 8.16
CA GLU A 207 15.29 6.56 8.32
C GLU A 207 15.04 5.06 8.34
N THR A 208 13.99 4.62 9.04
CA THR A 208 13.57 3.22 9.05
C THR A 208 13.23 2.73 7.64
N SER A 209 12.47 3.51 6.87
CA SER A 209 12.11 3.18 5.49
C SER A 209 13.35 3.12 4.60
N MET A 210 14.25 4.11 4.70
CA MET A 210 15.48 4.16 3.91
C MET A 210 16.43 3.02 4.25
N GLN A 211 16.57 2.65 5.53
CA GLN A 211 17.39 1.50 5.94
C GLN A 211 16.85 0.18 5.36
N ARG A 212 15.53 0.01 5.28
CA ARG A 212 14.92 -1.14 4.60
C ARG A 212 15.23 -1.14 3.11
N VAL A 213 15.22 0.02 2.45
CA VAL A 213 15.60 0.12 1.04
C VAL A 213 17.07 -0.21 0.82
N VAL A 214 17.98 0.27 1.69
CA VAL A 214 19.41 -0.11 1.66
C VAL A 214 19.56 -1.62 1.75
N ASN A 215 18.94 -2.27 2.74
CA ASN A 215 19.02 -3.72 2.92
C ASN A 215 18.49 -4.45 1.68
N ARG A 216 17.34 -4.01 1.14
CA ARG A 216 16.77 -4.55 -0.09
C ARG A 216 17.70 -4.42 -1.28
N HIS A 217 18.41 -3.30 -1.43
CA HIS A 217 19.40 -3.12 -2.50
C HIS A 217 20.59 -4.06 -2.36
N VAL A 218 21.08 -4.29 -1.14
CA VAL A 218 22.14 -5.27 -0.88
C VAL A 218 21.66 -6.68 -1.24
N GLU A 219 20.50 -7.08 -0.71
CA GLU A 219 19.97 -8.45 -0.86
C GLU A 219 19.50 -8.77 -2.29
N GLN A 220 18.80 -7.85 -2.94
CA GLN A 220 18.12 -8.12 -4.23
C GLN A 220 18.90 -7.64 -5.45
N LEU A 221 19.75 -6.63 -5.30
CA LEU A 221 20.57 -6.09 -6.39
C LEU A 221 22.04 -6.48 -6.27
N GLY A 222 22.45 -7.10 -5.15
CA GLY A 222 23.84 -7.50 -4.92
C GLY A 222 24.79 -6.31 -4.77
N LEU A 223 24.28 -5.14 -4.41
CA LEU A 223 25.12 -3.94 -4.21
C LEU A 223 25.92 -4.05 -2.92
N THR A 224 27.09 -3.40 -2.89
CA THR A 224 27.78 -3.16 -1.62
C THR A 224 26.90 -2.24 -0.74
N ARG A 225 27.11 -2.30 0.58
CA ARG A 225 26.36 -1.42 1.50
C ARG A 225 26.61 0.06 1.20
N GLU A 226 27.82 0.42 0.79
CA GLU A 226 28.20 1.78 0.42
C GLU A 226 27.47 2.25 -0.85
N ASP A 227 27.47 1.44 -1.92
CA ASP A 227 26.74 1.74 -3.16
C ASP A 227 25.23 1.84 -2.92
N ALA A 228 24.69 0.95 -2.07
CA ALA A 228 23.28 0.98 -1.69
C ALA A 228 22.92 2.29 -0.96
N LEU A 229 23.77 2.77 -0.05
CA LEU A 229 23.59 4.04 0.65
C LEU A 229 23.65 5.23 -0.32
N MET A 230 24.65 5.26 -1.21
CA MET A 230 24.77 6.32 -2.22
C MET A 230 23.53 6.38 -3.12
N ARG A 231 23.05 5.22 -3.58
CA ARG A 231 21.83 5.12 -4.38
C ARG A 231 20.59 5.61 -3.63
N VAL A 232 20.41 5.18 -2.39
CA VAL A 232 19.26 5.60 -1.56
C VAL A 232 19.28 7.10 -1.33
N ASN A 233 20.43 7.68 -0.98
CA ASN A 233 20.54 9.11 -0.71
C ASN A 233 20.33 9.97 -1.96
N SER A 234 20.76 9.50 -3.13
CA SER A 234 20.65 10.26 -4.38
C SER A 234 19.30 10.09 -5.11
N ASN A 235 18.53 9.04 -4.82
CA ASN A 235 17.27 8.76 -5.53
C ASN A 235 16.09 8.46 -4.60
N ASP A 236 16.15 7.38 -3.81
CA ASP A 236 15.01 6.90 -3.03
C ASP A 236 14.60 7.89 -1.92
N ARG A 237 15.56 8.54 -1.26
CA ARG A 237 15.33 9.50 -0.18
C ARG A 237 14.65 10.79 -0.66
N PRO A 238 15.13 11.48 -1.73
CA PRO A 238 14.39 12.61 -2.29
C PRO A 238 12.94 12.25 -2.65
N ASN A 239 12.72 11.07 -3.22
CA ASN A 239 11.38 10.59 -3.54
C ASN A 239 10.55 10.37 -2.26
N ALA A 240 11.13 9.77 -1.22
CA ALA A 240 10.46 9.54 0.06
C ALA A 240 10.05 10.84 0.76
N VAL A 241 10.91 11.86 0.75
CA VAL A 241 10.60 13.20 1.31
C VAL A 241 9.42 13.83 0.56
N LEU A 242 9.43 13.77 -0.78
CA LEU A 242 8.33 14.27 -1.59
C LEU A 242 7.00 13.57 -1.24
N ILE A 243 7.02 12.25 -1.03
CA ILE A 243 5.83 11.48 -0.66
C ILE A 243 5.34 11.86 0.74
N GLN A 244 6.24 12.06 1.71
CA GLN A 244 5.85 12.46 3.08
C GLN A 244 5.09 13.79 3.11
N ASN A 245 5.45 14.73 2.23
CA ASN A 245 4.74 16.01 2.13
C ASN A 245 3.27 15.87 1.67
N SER A 246 2.86 14.70 1.19
CA SER A 246 1.48 14.43 0.75
C SER A 246 0.56 13.81 1.82
N VAL A 247 1.07 13.54 3.03
CA VAL A 247 0.34 12.81 4.08
C VAL A 247 -1.00 13.44 4.47
N SER A 248 -1.10 14.78 4.42
CA SER A 248 -2.31 15.53 4.75
C SER A 248 -3.50 15.26 3.82
N ARG A 249 -3.26 14.65 2.66
CA ARG A 249 -4.30 14.32 1.66
C ARG A 249 -4.90 12.92 1.82
N ALA A 250 -4.40 12.16 2.78
CA ALA A 250 -4.87 10.81 3.07
C ALA A 250 -6.17 10.83 3.88
N ASP A 251 -7.02 9.83 3.69
CA ASP A 251 -8.21 9.64 4.53
C ASP A 251 -7.83 8.93 5.85
N PHE A 252 -6.90 7.98 5.76
CA PHE A 252 -6.40 7.20 6.88
C PHE A 252 -4.88 7.25 6.94
N ILE A 253 -4.33 7.37 8.14
CA ILE A 253 -2.89 7.26 8.40
C ILE A 253 -2.66 6.04 9.29
N ILE A 254 -1.86 5.09 8.83
CA ILE A 254 -1.35 4.00 9.65
C ILE A 254 0.06 4.37 10.06
N LYS A 255 0.26 4.65 11.35
CA LYS A 255 1.59 4.83 11.91
C LYS A 255 2.17 3.48 12.25
N GLY A 256 3.42 3.23 11.88
CA GLY A 256 4.07 2.00 12.33
C GLY A 256 5.59 2.03 12.25
N LYS A 257 6.23 1.63 13.34
CA LYS A 257 7.69 1.38 13.38
C LYS A 257 8.04 0.06 12.70
N ARG A 258 7.12 -0.92 12.70
CA ARG A 258 7.34 -2.29 12.23
C ARG A 258 6.09 -2.85 11.54
N ILE A 259 5.67 -2.21 10.45
CA ILE A 259 4.38 -2.55 9.84
C ILE A 259 4.27 -4.06 9.54
N PHE A 260 5.31 -4.73 9.02
CA PHE A 260 5.38 -6.21 9.02
C PHE A 260 6.84 -6.71 8.85
N GLU A 261 7.56 -6.96 9.94
CA GLU A 261 8.72 -7.87 9.89
C GLU A 261 8.15 -9.30 9.88
N ASN A 262 8.28 -9.99 8.75
CA ASN A 262 7.89 -11.40 8.66
C ASN A 262 8.67 -12.20 9.72
N LYS A 263 7.96 -12.88 10.62
CA LYS A 263 8.49 -13.98 11.45
C LYS A 263 8.87 -15.23 10.62
N PHE A 264 9.17 -15.08 9.33
CA PHE A 264 9.45 -16.21 8.43
C PHE A 264 10.89 -16.30 7.90
N ASP A 265 11.81 -15.40 8.31
CA ASP A 265 13.25 -15.49 7.93
C ASP A 265 14.15 -16.08 9.02
N LYS A 266 13.61 -17.01 9.82
CA LYS A 266 14.43 -17.94 10.61
C LYS A 266 13.91 -19.35 10.41
N GLY A 267 14.26 -19.95 9.28
CA GLY A 267 14.00 -21.35 8.98
C GLY A 267 14.71 -21.79 7.70
N ASN A 268 15.89 -22.39 7.87
CA ASN A 268 16.59 -23.29 6.95
C ASN A 268 16.61 -22.94 5.45
N CYS A 269 17.73 -22.40 4.98
CA CYS A 269 18.75 -23.11 4.18
C CYS A 269 20.05 -22.30 4.19
#